data_AF-A0A2R6R7B0-F1
#
_entry.id   AF-A0A2R6R7B0-F1
#
_cell.length_a   1.000
_cell.length_b   1.000
_cell.length_c   1.000
_cell.angle_alpha   90.00
_cell.angle_beta   90.00
_cell.angle_gamma   90.00
#
_symmetry.space_group_name_H-M   'P 1'
#
loop_
_entity.id
_entity.type
_entity.pdbx_description
1 polymer ?
#
loop_
_entity_poly.entity_id
_entity_poly.type
_entity_poly.pdbx_seq_one_letter_code
_entity_poly.pdbx_strand_id
1 'polypeptide(L)'
;MEDTNINPSVPPAYSPPENSQAPPRAPREPTIHLYELRDSKSRPWAVLKVASNAASSAQLPHVYEGESIVGSVNLDLEKGVQIKSISITVSGAIITTNNSVHTFVCITKELWSTAFGDPAAPPMTTGSPFKGKIQGQLSWPFSISLPAEVDISFQRSTRPFKLPASFYARGARVTVHYRINVAIIRGRFQTDYKSAQSIGENCT
;
A
#
# COMPACT_ATOMS: atom_id res chain seq x y z
N MET A 1 -50.62 -53.28 14.69
CA MET A 1 -49.62 -54.35 14.48
C MET A 1 -49.39 -54.44 12.97
N GLU A 2 -49.00 -53.35 12.29
CA GLU A 2 -47.64 -52.75 12.28
C GLU A 2 -46.60 -53.82 11.91
N ASP A 3 -45.81 -53.70 10.85
CA ASP A 3 -45.02 -52.53 10.46
C ASP A 3 -44.83 -52.37 8.94
N THR A 4 -44.89 -51.12 8.49
CA THR A 4 -44.52 -50.68 7.13
C THR A 4 -43.00 -50.50 7.06
N ASN A 5 -42.33 -51.32 6.25
CA ASN A 5 -40.89 -51.21 6.02
C ASN A 5 -40.58 -50.00 5.12
N ILE A 6 -40.18 -48.89 5.74
CA ILE A 6 -39.73 -47.68 5.04
C ILE A 6 -38.28 -47.91 4.57
N ASN A 7 -38.10 -48.05 3.25
CA ASN A 7 -36.81 -48.01 2.60
C ASN A 7 -36.28 -46.56 2.63
N PRO A 8 -35.16 -46.25 3.31
CA PRO A 8 -34.63 -44.90 3.30
C PRO A 8 -34.06 -44.60 1.91
N SER A 9 -34.70 -43.68 1.19
CA SER A 9 -34.18 -43.15 -0.07
C SER A 9 -32.83 -42.48 0.19
N VAL A 10 -31.76 -43.18 -0.16
CA VAL A 10 -30.40 -42.62 -0.15
C VAL A 10 -30.35 -41.55 -1.25
N PRO A 11 -29.93 -40.32 -0.96
CA PRO A 11 -29.76 -39.31 -2.00
C PRO A 11 -28.74 -39.81 -3.03
N PRO A 12 -28.89 -39.47 -4.32
CA PRO A 12 -27.92 -39.86 -5.33
C PRO A 12 -26.53 -39.40 -4.90
N ALA A 13 -25.55 -40.30 -5.04
CA ALA A 13 -24.15 -39.97 -4.80
C ALA A 13 -23.77 -38.80 -5.70
N TYR A 14 -23.39 -37.66 -5.10
CA TYR A 14 -22.82 -36.55 -5.84
C TYR A 14 -21.48 -37.01 -6.43
N SER A 15 -21.48 -37.33 -7.72
CA SER A 15 -20.24 -37.36 -8.49
C SER A 15 -19.70 -35.93 -8.54
N PRO A 16 -18.48 -35.66 -8.06
CA PRO A 16 -17.82 -34.39 -8.34
C PRO A 16 -17.79 -34.21 -9.87
N PRO A 17 -18.14 -33.05 -10.42
CA PRO A 17 -17.95 -32.83 -11.85
C PRO A 17 -16.48 -33.10 -12.17
N GLU A 18 -16.27 -34.08 -13.04
CA GLU A 18 -14.97 -34.50 -13.53
C GLU A 18 -14.30 -33.30 -14.19
N ASN A 19 -13.29 -32.78 -13.50
CA ASN A 19 -12.29 -31.87 -14.03
C ASN A 19 -12.82 -30.62 -14.75
N SER A 20 -13.52 -29.75 -14.03
CA SER A 20 -13.49 -28.31 -14.35
C SER A 20 -12.12 -27.75 -13.99
N GLN A 21 -11.08 -28.11 -14.76
CA GLN A 21 -9.86 -27.32 -14.83
C GLN A 21 -10.29 -25.94 -15.36
N ALA A 22 -10.61 -25.03 -14.44
CA ALA A 22 -10.71 -23.62 -14.77
C ALA A 22 -9.42 -23.28 -15.54
N PRO A 23 -9.53 -22.64 -16.73
CA PRO A 23 -8.35 -22.29 -17.50
C PRO A 23 -7.36 -21.58 -16.58
N PRO A 24 -6.05 -21.90 -16.62
CA PRO A 24 -5.06 -21.22 -15.79
C PRO A 24 -5.24 -19.73 -16.03
N ARG A 25 -5.69 -19.03 -14.98
CA ARG A 25 -6.01 -17.61 -15.08
C ARG A 25 -4.71 -16.94 -15.51
N ALA A 26 -4.68 -16.42 -16.73
CA ALA A 26 -3.51 -15.73 -17.23
C ALA A 26 -3.06 -14.69 -16.18
N PRO A 27 -1.75 -14.56 -15.91
CA PRO A 27 -1.26 -13.56 -14.98
C PRO A 27 -1.87 -12.21 -15.36
N ARG A 28 -2.69 -11.64 -14.46
CA ARG A 28 -3.27 -10.32 -14.70
C ARG A 28 -2.12 -9.32 -14.69
N GLU A 29 -2.07 -8.45 -15.68
CA GLU A 29 -1.12 -7.33 -15.63
C GLU A 29 -1.38 -6.50 -14.37
N PRO A 30 -0.35 -6.11 -13.62
CA PRO A 30 -0.52 -5.29 -12.42
C PRO A 30 -1.17 -3.97 -12.78
N THR A 31 -2.20 -3.59 -12.03
CA THR A 31 -2.86 -2.29 -12.15
C THR A 31 -1.97 -1.21 -11.54
N ILE A 32 -1.74 -0.12 -12.27
CA ILE A 32 -0.96 1.02 -11.79
C ILE A 32 -1.91 2.12 -11.28
N HIS A 33 -1.74 2.51 -10.01
CA HIS A 33 -2.44 3.63 -9.39
C HIS A 33 -1.55 4.86 -9.39
N LEU A 34 -2.12 6.01 -9.76
CA LEU A 34 -1.42 7.30 -9.85
C LEU A 34 -1.96 8.27 -8.81
N TYR A 35 -1.08 8.81 -7.96
CA TYR A 35 -1.42 9.81 -6.97
C TYR A 35 -0.56 11.07 -7.16
N GLU A 36 -1.21 12.20 -7.44
CA GLU A 36 -0.54 13.43 -7.85
C GLU A 36 -0.52 14.50 -6.76
N LEU A 37 0.63 15.13 -6.58
CA LEU A 37 0.81 16.41 -5.92
C LEU A 37 0.82 17.51 -6.97
N ARG A 38 -0.12 18.44 -6.85
CA ARG A 38 -0.27 19.56 -7.76
C ARG A 38 0.27 20.84 -7.14
N ASP A 39 0.85 21.70 -7.97
CA ASP A 39 1.30 23.03 -7.58
C ASP A 39 0.11 24.01 -7.46
N SER A 40 0.38 25.27 -7.11
CA SER A 40 -0.65 26.32 -7.03
C SER A 40 -1.33 26.63 -8.38
N LYS A 41 -0.76 26.16 -9.49
CA LYS A 41 -1.31 26.27 -10.85
C LYS A 41 -1.99 24.98 -11.29
N SER A 42 -2.27 24.06 -10.36
CA SER A 42 -2.91 22.76 -10.60
C SER A 42 -2.11 21.81 -11.49
N ARG A 43 -0.81 22.04 -11.68
CA ARG A 43 0.08 21.17 -12.46
C ARG A 43 0.71 20.10 -11.57
N PRO A 44 0.67 18.82 -11.95
CA PRO A 44 1.31 17.75 -11.18
C PRO A 44 2.83 17.92 -11.24
N TRP A 45 3.48 18.04 -10.08
CA TRP A 45 4.95 18.13 -9.97
C TRP A 45 5.55 16.92 -9.26
N ALA A 46 4.73 16.13 -8.58
CA ALA A 46 5.12 14.88 -7.96
C ALA A 46 4.02 13.82 -8.15
N VAL A 47 4.40 12.62 -8.54
CA VAL A 47 3.49 11.51 -8.85
C VAL A 47 3.99 10.24 -8.17
N LEU A 48 3.20 9.72 -7.24
CA LEU A 48 3.37 8.38 -6.69
C LEU A 48 2.67 7.37 -7.60
N LYS A 49 3.43 6.42 -8.10
CA LYS A 49 2.95 5.24 -8.83
C LYS A 49 2.99 4.04 -7.89
N VAL A 50 1.89 3.30 -7.77
CA VAL A 50 1.82 2.05 -7.00
C VAL A 50 1.25 0.97 -7.89
N ALA A 51 1.97 -0.14 -8.04
CA ALA A 51 1.43 -1.32 -8.71
C ALA A 51 0.64 -2.18 -7.71
N SER A 52 -0.51 -2.70 -8.13
CA SER A 52 -1.34 -3.55 -7.30
C SER A 52 -2.11 -4.57 -8.14
N ASN A 53 -2.72 -5.56 -7.47
CA ASN A 53 -3.58 -6.56 -8.11
C ASN A 53 -5.06 -6.15 -8.15
N ALA A 54 -5.37 -4.86 -7.95
CA ALA A 54 -6.72 -4.33 -8.10
C ALA A 54 -7.27 -4.54 -9.51
N ALA A 55 -8.58 -4.69 -9.65
CA ALA A 55 -9.19 -4.93 -10.97
C ALA A 55 -9.23 -3.67 -11.85
N SER A 56 -9.08 -2.48 -11.26
CA SER A 56 -8.96 -1.22 -11.99
C SER A 56 -8.17 -0.19 -11.19
N SER A 57 -7.59 0.79 -11.86
CA SER A 57 -6.85 1.90 -11.24
C SER A 57 -7.75 2.87 -10.46
N ALA A 58 -9.07 2.83 -10.72
CA ALA A 58 -10.10 3.56 -9.98
C ALA A 58 -10.39 2.94 -8.61
N GLN A 59 -10.14 1.64 -8.45
CA GLN A 59 -10.19 0.98 -7.16
C GLN A 59 -8.93 1.25 -6.35
N LEU A 60 -8.96 0.91 -5.08
CA LEU A 60 -7.82 1.07 -4.20
C LEU A 60 -6.78 -0.04 -4.44
N PRO A 61 -5.49 0.23 -4.19
CA PRO A 61 -4.46 -0.78 -4.32
C PRO A 61 -4.76 -1.99 -3.43
N HIS A 62 -4.82 -3.17 -4.04
CA HIS A 62 -4.91 -4.44 -3.32
C HIS A 62 -3.52 -5.10 -3.24
N VAL A 63 -3.10 -5.43 -2.03
CA VAL A 63 -1.83 -6.07 -1.71
C VAL A 63 -2.13 -7.34 -0.91
N TYR A 64 -1.55 -8.47 -1.29
CA TYR A 64 -1.72 -9.73 -0.58
C TYR A 64 -0.62 -9.99 0.45
N GLU A 65 -0.88 -10.89 1.41
CA GLU A 65 0.11 -11.33 2.39
C GLU A 65 1.36 -11.88 1.66
N GLY A 66 2.54 -11.42 2.06
CA GLY A 66 3.82 -11.84 1.47
C GLY A 66 4.22 -11.10 0.19
N GLU A 67 3.34 -10.29 -0.42
CA GLU A 67 3.70 -9.46 -1.57
C GLU A 67 4.39 -8.16 -1.15
N SER A 68 5.40 -7.77 -1.91
CA SER A 68 6.03 -6.45 -1.76
C SER A 68 5.20 -5.38 -2.46
N ILE A 69 5.03 -4.25 -1.79
CA ILE A 69 4.46 -3.04 -2.39
C ILE A 69 5.53 -2.41 -3.27
N VAL A 70 5.28 -2.40 -4.58
CA VAL A 70 6.23 -1.87 -5.58
C VAL A 70 5.66 -0.65 -6.29
N GLY A 71 6.55 0.26 -6.69
CA GLY A 71 6.15 1.49 -7.34
C GLY A 71 7.30 2.45 -7.60
N SER A 72 6.95 3.70 -7.92
CA SER A 72 7.94 4.77 -8.05
C SER A 72 7.40 6.12 -7.59
N VAL A 73 8.29 6.96 -7.06
CA VAL A 73 8.02 8.38 -6.84
C VAL A 73 8.67 9.14 -7.99
N ASN A 74 7.88 9.88 -8.76
CA ASN A 74 8.36 10.66 -9.89
C ASN A 74 8.19 12.14 -9.58
N LEU A 75 9.22 12.93 -9.84
CA LEU A 75 9.16 14.39 -9.77
C LEU A 75 9.31 14.97 -11.16
N ASP A 76 8.52 15.99 -11.46
CA ASP A 76 8.66 16.83 -12.65
C ASP A 76 8.75 18.29 -12.18
N LEU A 77 9.98 18.83 -12.20
CA LEU A 77 10.31 20.14 -11.66
C LEU A 77 10.83 21.06 -12.78
N GLU A 78 9.97 21.92 -13.32
CA GLU A 78 10.37 22.94 -14.31
C GLU A 78 11.41 23.93 -13.77
N LYS A 79 11.38 24.19 -12.46
CA LYS A 79 12.28 25.11 -11.77
C LYS A 79 13.03 24.37 -10.68
N GLY A 80 14.26 24.81 -10.43
CA GLY A 80 15.06 24.29 -9.31
C GLY A 80 14.36 24.49 -7.96
N VAL A 81 14.01 23.39 -7.29
CA VAL A 81 13.44 23.36 -5.93
C VAL A 81 14.45 22.77 -4.96
N GLN A 82 14.61 23.36 -3.78
CA GLN A 82 15.40 22.75 -2.72
C GLN A 82 14.58 21.64 -2.07
N ILE A 83 15.02 20.39 -2.23
CA ILE A 83 14.47 19.21 -1.56
C ILE A 83 15.56 18.66 -0.66
N LYS A 84 15.20 18.34 0.58
CA LYS A 84 16.09 17.78 1.59
C LYS A 84 16.04 16.27 1.62
N SER A 85 14.83 15.71 1.51
CA SER A 85 14.61 14.28 1.49
C SER A 85 13.28 13.91 0.84
N ILE A 86 13.24 12.67 0.36
CA ILE A 86 12.08 11.99 -0.20
C ILE A 86 12.01 10.64 0.51
N SER A 87 10.91 10.38 1.19
CA SER A 87 10.66 9.10 1.85
C SER A 87 9.28 8.58 1.54
N ILE A 88 9.14 7.26 1.63
CA ILE A 88 7.87 6.56 1.53
C ILE A 88 7.62 5.79 2.82
N THR A 89 6.41 5.88 3.33
CA THR A 89 5.97 5.22 4.55
C THR A 89 4.74 4.39 4.29
N VAL A 90 4.80 3.11 4.61
CA VAL A 90 3.64 2.21 4.65
C VAL A 90 3.26 2.02 6.11
N SER A 91 2.00 2.32 6.44
CA SER A 91 1.49 2.13 7.79
C SER A 91 0.14 1.41 7.81
N GLY A 92 -0.05 0.61 8.85
CA GLY A 92 -1.31 -0.07 9.14
C GLY A 92 -1.75 0.29 10.54
N ALA A 93 -3.02 0.70 10.67
CA ALA A 93 -3.58 1.14 11.93
C ALA A 93 -5.00 0.59 12.15
N ILE A 94 -5.29 0.30 13.40
CA ILE A 94 -6.62 -0.02 13.90
C ILE A 94 -7.23 1.27 14.44
N ILE A 95 -8.43 1.63 13.97
CA ILE A 95 -9.19 2.77 14.47
C ILE A 95 -10.42 2.25 15.20
N THR A 96 -10.57 2.60 16.47
CA THR A 96 -11.71 2.20 17.30
C THR A 96 -12.78 3.31 17.34
N THR A 97 -14.00 3.00 17.79
CA THR A 97 -15.13 3.96 17.82
C THR A 97 -14.89 5.21 18.67
N ASN A 98 -13.99 5.13 19.66
CA ASN A 98 -13.56 6.28 20.46
C ASN A 98 -12.44 7.10 19.76
N ASN A 99 -12.25 6.92 18.45
CA ASN A 99 -11.18 7.50 17.64
C ASN A 99 -9.76 7.23 18.16
N SER A 100 -9.56 6.20 18.99
CA SER A 100 -8.20 5.76 19.34
C SER A 100 -7.58 5.07 18.13
N VAL A 101 -6.37 5.50 17.79
CA VAL A 101 -5.61 4.97 16.65
C VAL A 101 -4.47 4.13 17.20
N HIS A 102 -4.44 2.85 16.84
CA HIS A 102 -3.40 1.92 17.22
C HIS A 102 -2.64 1.49 15.95
N THR A 103 -1.47 2.06 15.74
CA THR A 103 -0.58 1.68 14.63
C THR A 103 0.12 0.37 14.97
N PHE A 104 -0.08 -0.66 14.16
CA PHE A 104 0.56 -1.98 14.34
C PHE A 104 1.70 -2.22 13.36
N VAL A 105 1.80 -1.45 12.27
CA VAL A 105 2.94 -1.47 11.36
C VAL A 105 3.23 -0.07 10.85
N CYS A 106 4.52 0.28 10.80
CA CYS A 106 5.01 1.53 10.23
C CYS A 106 6.41 1.29 9.66
N ILE A 107 6.52 1.23 8.34
CA ILE A 107 7.76 0.97 7.62
C ILE A 107 8.06 2.20 6.79
N THR A 108 9.18 2.85 7.07
CA THR A 108 9.64 4.02 6.31
C THR A 108 10.91 3.68 5.56
N LYS A 109 10.94 3.99 4.27
CA LYS A 109 12.10 3.85 3.40
C LYS A 109 12.46 5.22 2.83
N GLU A 110 13.69 5.66 3.10
CA GLU A 110 14.25 6.85 2.46
C GLU A 110 14.63 6.50 1.02
N LEU A 111 14.07 7.24 0.07
CA LEU A 111 14.34 7.05 -1.37
C LEU A 111 15.50 7.93 -1.82
N TRP A 112 15.58 9.14 -1.26
CA TRP A 112 16.68 10.06 -1.50
C TRP A 112 16.79 11.07 -0.36
N SER A 113 18.00 11.50 -0.06
CA SER A 113 18.27 12.66 0.77
C SER A 113 19.50 13.40 0.25
N THR A 114 19.71 14.62 0.71
CA THR A 114 20.92 15.38 0.37
C THR A 114 22.21 14.64 0.71
N ALA A 115 22.18 13.69 1.66
CA ALA A 115 23.34 12.87 2.00
C ALA A 115 23.75 11.92 0.86
N PHE A 116 22.84 11.56 -0.05
CA PHE A 116 23.12 10.67 -1.18
C PHE A 116 23.77 11.39 -2.37
N GLY A 117 23.93 12.71 -2.29
CA GLY A 117 24.51 13.50 -3.37
C GLY A 117 23.47 13.89 -4.43
N ASP A 118 23.96 14.31 -5.59
CA ASP A 118 23.12 14.80 -6.67
C ASP A 118 22.26 13.65 -7.25
N PRO A 119 20.92 13.75 -7.21
CA PRO A 119 20.02 12.71 -7.71
C PRO A 119 20.10 12.48 -9.22
N ALA A 120 20.64 13.45 -9.98
CA ALA A 120 20.83 13.32 -11.42
C ALA A 120 22.22 12.78 -11.78
N ALA A 121 23.13 12.66 -10.81
CA ALA A 121 24.48 12.19 -11.05
C ALA A 121 24.55 10.65 -11.11
N PRO A 122 25.53 10.08 -11.84
CA PRO A 122 25.73 8.64 -11.88
C PRO A 122 26.04 8.07 -10.49
N PRO A 123 25.71 6.80 -10.21
CA PRO A 123 25.87 6.18 -8.89
C PRO A 123 27.31 6.12 -8.35
N MET A 124 28.32 6.52 -9.13
CA MET A 124 29.73 6.52 -8.74
C MET A 124 30.20 7.81 -8.05
N THR A 125 29.40 8.87 -8.03
CA THR A 125 29.76 10.17 -7.40
C THR A 125 29.16 10.31 -6.00
N THR A 126 29.46 9.37 -5.10
CA THR A 126 29.15 9.51 -3.68
C THR A 126 30.35 10.14 -2.97
N GLY A 127 30.26 11.41 -2.58
CA GLY A 127 31.38 12.04 -1.86
C GLY A 127 31.07 13.33 -1.13
N SER A 128 30.00 14.04 -1.48
CA SER A 128 29.60 15.24 -0.75
C SER A 128 28.08 15.40 -0.68
N PRO A 129 27.54 15.93 0.43
CA PRO A 129 26.12 16.25 0.52
C PRO A 129 25.69 17.24 -0.55
N PHE A 130 24.57 16.94 -1.22
CA PHE A 130 23.97 17.84 -2.20
C PHE A 130 23.44 19.11 -1.53
N LYS A 131 23.92 20.27 -1.98
CA LYS A 131 23.48 21.59 -1.51
C LYS A 131 22.68 22.37 -2.57
N GLY A 132 22.44 21.73 -3.71
CA GLY A 132 21.82 22.34 -4.88
C GLY A 132 20.29 22.37 -4.83
N LYS A 133 19.72 22.73 -5.98
CA LYS A 133 18.29 22.63 -6.26
C LYS A 133 18.08 21.45 -7.21
N ILE A 134 17.07 20.65 -6.94
CA ILE A 134 16.62 19.58 -7.84
C ILE A 134 15.77 20.20 -8.94
N GLN A 135 16.03 19.80 -10.20
CA GLN A 135 15.28 20.24 -11.38
C GLN A 135 15.16 19.09 -12.39
N GLY A 136 14.17 19.18 -13.28
CA GLY A 136 13.92 18.19 -14.33
C GLY A 136 13.06 17.02 -13.85
N GLN A 137 13.16 15.91 -14.60
CA GLN A 137 12.41 14.68 -14.36
C GLN A 137 13.27 13.65 -13.64
N LEU A 138 12.81 13.22 -12.47
CA LEU A 138 13.51 12.25 -11.63
C LEU A 138 12.56 11.16 -11.18
N SER A 139 13.07 9.94 -11.05
CA SER A 139 12.27 8.78 -10.65
C SER A 139 13.02 7.93 -9.64
N TRP A 140 12.39 7.68 -8.51
CA TRP A 140 12.90 6.79 -7.47
C TRP A 140 12.01 5.55 -7.37
N PRO A 141 12.45 4.38 -7.87
CA PRO A 141 11.72 3.14 -7.69
C PRO A 141 11.79 2.70 -6.23
N PHE A 142 10.73 2.05 -5.76
CA PHE A 142 10.70 1.46 -4.43
C PHE A 142 10.07 0.07 -4.45
N SER A 143 10.49 -0.71 -3.46
CA SER A 143 9.88 -1.98 -3.07
C SER A 143 9.94 -2.07 -1.54
N ILE A 144 8.79 -2.36 -0.93
CA ILE A 144 8.61 -2.49 0.53
C ILE A 144 7.90 -3.81 0.80
N SER A 145 8.56 -4.72 1.50
CA SER A 145 7.95 -5.96 1.96
C SER A 145 7.26 -5.74 3.30
N LEU A 146 6.02 -6.20 3.40
CA LEU A 146 5.28 -6.22 4.66
C LEU A 146 5.70 -7.46 5.48
N PRO A 147 5.90 -7.32 6.80
CA PRO A 147 6.24 -8.47 7.65
C PRO A 147 5.05 -9.42 7.76
N ALA A 148 5.28 -10.73 7.84
CA ALA A 148 4.18 -11.68 7.99
C ALA A 148 3.43 -11.50 9.32
N GLU A 149 4.17 -11.15 10.37
CA GLU A 149 3.65 -10.96 11.73
C GLU A 149 4.12 -9.62 12.31
N VAL A 150 3.29 -9.05 13.19
CA VAL A 150 3.54 -7.83 13.93
C VAL A 150 3.24 -8.05 15.40
N ASP A 151 4.08 -7.49 16.26
CA ASP A 151 3.88 -7.54 17.70
C ASP A 151 2.88 -6.47 18.12
N ILE A 152 1.72 -6.91 18.62
CA ILE A 152 0.70 -6.01 19.15
C ILE A 152 0.74 -6.09 20.67
N SER A 153 0.96 -4.93 21.30
CA SER A 153 0.89 -4.80 22.75
C SER A 153 -0.56 -4.56 23.18
N PHE A 154 -1.10 -5.49 23.96
CA PHE A 154 -2.44 -5.36 24.57
C PHE A 154 -2.36 -5.72 26.04
N GLN A 155 -2.81 -4.80 26.90
CA GLN A 155 -2.92 -5.01 28.36
C GLN A 155 -1.67 -5.64 28.99
N ARG A 156 -0.48 -5.07 28.72
CA ARG A 156 0.84 -5.52 29.22
C ARG A 156 1.34 -6.87 28.71
N SER A 157 0.66 -7.47 27.73
CA SER A 157 1.19 -8.62 26.99
C SER A 157 1.47 -8.23 25.54
N THR A 158 2.65 -8.59 25.05
CA THR A 158 3.01 -8.49 23.63
C THR A 158 2.84 -9.87 23.03
N ARG A 159 2.06 -9.98 21.96
CA ARG A 159 1.93 -11.23 21.21
C ARG A 159 2.10 -10.94 19.71
N PRO A 160 2.74 -11.86 18.97
CA PRO A 160 2.79 -11.76 17.52
C PRO A 160 1.40 -12.05 16.96
N PHE A 161 0.98 -11.23 15.99
CA PHE A 161 -0.23 -11.43 15.21
C PHE A 161 0.11 -11.31 13.74
N LYS A 162 -0.57 -12.11 12.91
CA LYS A 162 -0.55 -11.89 11.45
C LYS A 162 -1.05 -10.49 11.13
N LEU A 163 -0.54 -9.92 10.03
CA LEU A 163 -1.08 -8.67 9.50
C LEU A 163 -2.59 -8.81 9.21
N PRO A 164 -3.44 -8.00 9.85
CA PRO A 164 -4.87 -8.07 9.61
C PRO A 164 -5.21 -7.61 8.18
N ALA A 165 -6.20 -8.24 7.55
CA ALA A 165 -6.74 -7.71 6.31
C ALA A 165 -7.34 -6.30 6.53
N SER A 166 -7.34 -5.46 5.49
CA SER A 166 -8.09 -4.20 5.53
C SER A 166 -9.57 -4.50 5.81
N PHE A 167 -10.15 -3.79 6.78
CA PHE A 167 -11.53 -4.04 7.23
C PHE A 167 -12.25 -2.72 7.47
N TYR A 168 -13.39 -2.58 6.80
CA TYR A 168 -14.31 -1.47 7.00
C TYR A 168 -15.74 -1.99 6.88
N ALA A 169 -16.55 -1.79 7.91
CA ALA A 169 -17.97 -2.11 7.89
C ALA A 169 -18.77 -1.03 8.62
N ARG A 170 -19.94 -0.69 8.08
CA ARG A 170 -20.82 0.32 8.68
C ARG A 170 -21.28 -0.15 10.06
N GLY A 171 -21.04 0.68 11.08
CA GLY A 171 -21.37 0.36 12.47
C GLY A 171 -20.37 -0.56 13.19
N ALA A 172 -19.26 -0.93 12.54
CA ALA A 172 -18.20 -1.68 13.21
C ALA A 172 -17.54 -0.83 14.29
N ARG A 173 -17.21 -1.48 15.42
CA ARG A 173 -16.52 -0.80 16.52
C ARG A 173 -15.04 -0.55 16.24
N VAL A 174 -14.51 -1.23 15.22
CA VAL A 174 -13.10 -1.29 14.89
C VAL A 174 -12.97 -1.32 13.36
N THR A 175 -12.09 -0.49 12.80
CA THR A 175 -11.70 -0.52 11.40
C THR A 175 -10.20 -0.71 11.26
N VAL A 176 -9.77 -1.35 10.19
CA VAL A 176 -8.35 -1.60 9.89
C VAL A 176 -8.02 -0.90 8.59
N HIS A 177 -7.07 0.03 8.64
CA HIS A 177 -6.65 0.83 7.50
C HIS A 177 -5.17 0.64 7.20
N TYR A 178 -4.85 0.54 5.91
CA TYR A 178 -3.49 0.65 5.40
C TYR A 178 -3.34 1.96 4.62
N ARG A 179 -2.17 2.58 4.75
CA ARG A 179 -1.83 3.84 4.11
C ARG A 179 -0.43 3.76 3.52
N ILE A 180 -0.29 4.29 2.30
CA ILE A 180 0.98 4.56 1.67
C ILE A 180 1.14 6.07 1.62
N ASN A 181 2.20 6.59 2.23
CA ASN A 181 2.47 8.02 2.31
C ASN A 181 3.80 8.32 1.65
N VAL A 182 3.85 9.39 0.86
CA VAL A 182 5.11 9.96 0.38
C VAL A 182 5.30 11.31 1.03
N ALA A 183 6.47 11.50 1.65
CA ALA A 183 6.89 12.75 2.24
C ALA A 183 8.03 13.34 1.41
N ILE A 184 7.82 14.57 0.93
CA ILE A 184 8.84 15.34 0.21
C ILE A 184 9.14 16.57 1.06
N ILE A 185 10.29 16.57 1.70
CA ILE A 185 10.72 17.65 2.59
C ILE A 185 11.48 18.68 1.76
N ARG A 186 10.99 19.91 1.70
CA ARG A 186 11.61 21.02 0.97
C ARG A 186 12.42 21.94 1.89
N GLY A 187 13.27 22.78 1.30
CA GLY A 187 13.97 23.86 2.00
C GLY A 187 13.00 24.92 2.55
N ARG A 188 13.37 25.57 3.66
CA ARG A 188 12.55 26.55 4.42
C ARG A 188 11.18 26.01 4.90
N PHE A 189 11.20 24.90 5.63
CA PHE A 189 10.09 24.37 6.44
C PHE A 189 8.80 23.99 5.69
N GLN A 190 8.84 23.83 4.36
CA GLN A 190 7.72 23.29 3.61
C GLN A 190 7.85 21.76 3.50
N THR A 191 6.87 21.04 4.05
CA THR A 191 6.76 19.58 3.89
C THR A 191 5.48 19.29 3.12
N ASP A 192 5.62 18.71 1.94
CA ASP A 192 4.48 18.23 1.15
C ASP A 192 4.27 16.74 1.45
N TYR A 193 3.03 16.36 1.76
CA TYR A 193 2.65 14.97 1.99
C TYR A 193 1.49 14.57 1.06
N LYS A 194 1.53 13.34 0.54
CA LYS A 194 0.35 12.66 0.00
C LYS A 194 0.19 11.30 0.62
N SER A 195 -1.07 10.97 0.87
CA SER A 195 -1.52 9.68 1.35
C SER A 195 -2.39 9.02 0.28
N ALA A 196 -2.12 7.75 -0.02
CA ALA A 196 -3.09 6.84 -0.58
C ALA A 196 -3.66 6.00 0.57
N GLN A 197 -4.97 5.99 0.76
CA GLN A 197 -5.65 5.24 1.81
C GLN A 197 -6.59 4.22 1.19
N SER A 198 -6.48 2.94 1.60
CA SER A 198 -7.54 1.98 1.33
C SER A 198 -8.72 2.22 2.31
N ILE A 199 -9.88 2.55 1.76
CA ILE A 199 -11.19 2.47 2.42
C ILE A 199 -11.92 1.33 1.70
N GLY A 200 -12.16 0.22 2.39
CA GLY A 200 -12.86 -0.91 1.79
C GLY A 200 -14.21 -0.47 1.26
N GLU A 201 -14.42 -0.60 -0.06
CA GLU A 201 -15.73 -0.44 -0.67
C GLU A 201 -16.57 -1.69 -0.34
N ASN A 202 -17.82 -1.45 0.07
CA ASN A 202 -18.83 -2.50 0.19
C ASN A 202 -18.99 -3.17 -1.19
N CYS A 203 -18.73 -4.46 -1.28
CA CYS A 203 -19.42 -5.27 -2.27
C CYS A 203 -20.88 -5.36 -1.84
N THR A 204 -21.78 -4.82 -2.67
CA THR A 204 -23.23 -5.00 -2.53
C THR A 204 -23.62 -6.33 -3.13
#